data_AF-A0A496ZAD3-F1
#
_entry.id   AF-A0A496ZAD3-F1
#
_cell.length_a   1.000
_cell.length_b   1.000
_cell.length_c   1.000
_cell.angle_alpha   90.00
_cell.angle_beta   90.00
_cell.angle_gamma   90.00
#
_symmetry.space_group_name_H-M   'P 1'
#
loop_
_entity.id
_entity.type
_entity.pdbx_description
1 polymer ?
#
loop_
_entity_poly.entity_id
_entity_poly.type
_entity_poly.pdbx_seq_one_letter_code
_entity_poly.pdbx_strand_id
1 'polypeptide(L)'
;MDYERYYLDLLEMMNSSFKKIASGKYDKKDVERLFELSKTGRYPHIFAEMAESFSMMVIKVEARDFHLKQLINELEETKLKTT
;
A
#
# COMPACT_ATOMS: atom_id res chain seq x y z
N MET A 1 -25.09 14.11 -12.66
CA MET A 1 -25.30 14.38 -11.22
C MET A 1 -24.95 13.18 -10.33
N ASP A 2 -25.76 12.13 -10.19
CA ASP A 2 -25.47 11.06 -9.22
C ASP A 2 -24.23 10.21 -9.57
N TYR A 3 -24.05 9.88 -10.86
CA TYR A 3 -22.87 9.15 -11.31
C TYR A 3 -21.57 9.96 -11.17
N GLU A 4 -21.58 11.24 -11.55
CA GLU A 4 -20.39 12.10 -11.42
C GLU A 4 -19.96 12.23 -9.96
N ARG A 5 -20.92 12.40 -9.04
CA ARG A 5 -20.63 12.45 -7.61
C ARG A 5 -20.05 11.14 -7.10
N TYR A 6 -20.61 9.99 -7.52
CA TYR A 6 -20.06 8.68 -7.19
C TYR A 6 -18.59 8.51 -7.63
N TYR A 7 -18.25 8.93 -8.85
CA TYR A 7 -16.87 8.86 -9.34
C TYR A 7 -15.93 9.82 -8.59
N LEU A 8 -16.39 11.02 -8.26
CA LEU A 8 -15.61 11.98 -7.46
C LEU A 8 -15.35 11.44 -6.05
N ASP A 9 -16.37 10.89 -5.40
CA ASP A 9 -16.23 10.29 -4.07
C ASP A 9 -15.23 9.10 -4.09
N LEU A 10 -15.27 8.28 -5.15
CA LEU A 10 -14.30 7.21 -5.38
C LEU A 10 -12.87 7.74 -5.56
N LEU A 11 -12.70 8.79 -6.37
CA LEU A 11 -11.40 9.43 -6.60
C LEU A 11 -10.83 10.03 -5.31
N GLU A 12 -11.66 10.74 -4.55
CA GLU A 12 -11.24 11.31 -3.26
C GLU A 12 -10.84 10.24 -2.27
N MET A 13 -11.64 9.17 -2.16
CA MET A 13 -11.33 8.03 -1.32
C MET A 13 -9.99 7.38 -1.71
N MET A 14 -9.78 7.10 -3.00
CA MET A 14 -8.53 6.49 -3.48
C MET A 14 -7.33 7.40 -3.27
N ASN A 15 -7.45 8.69 -3.60
CA ASN A 15 -6.38 9.66 -3.41
C ASN A 15 -5.97 9.79 -1.93
N SER A 16 -6.94 9.72 -1.01
CA SER A 16 -6.67 9.71 0.44
C SER A 16 -5.82 8.50 0.84
N SER A 17 -6.19 7.30 0.38
CA SER A 17 -5.41 6.08 0.60
C SER A 17 -3.99 6.19 0.01
N PHE A 18 -3.85 6.72 -1.20
CA PHE A 18 -2.54 6.88 -1.85
C PHE A 18 -1.63 7.85 -1.11
N LYS A 19 -2.16 8.96 -0.60
CA LYS A 19 -1.37 9.92 0.19
C LYS A 19 -0.81 9.30 1.47
N LYS A 20 -1.59 8.46 2.15
CA LYS A 20 -1.12 7.75 3.35
C LYS A 20 0.04 6.81 3.01
N ILE A 21 -0.12 6.00 1.97
CA ILE A 21 0.91 5.08 1.49
C ILE A 21 2.18 5.83 1.09
N ALA A 22 2.06 6.86 0.25
CA ALA A 22 3.20 7.66 -0.20
C ALA A 22 3.94 8.35 0.95
N SER A 23 3.24 8.73 2.02
CA SER A 23 3.86 9.33 3.21
C SER A 23 4.54 8.32 4.15
N GLY A 24 4.39 7.01 3.90
CA GLY A 24 4.81 5.95 4.81
C GLY A 24 3.98 5.87 6.10
N LYS A 25 2.91 6.67 6.22
CA LYS A 25 2.01 6.71 7.38
C LYS A 25 0.70 6.02 7.06
N TYR A 26 0.76 4.70 6.91
CA TYR A 26 -0.40 3.85 6.69
C TYR A 26 -0.39 2.69 7.68
N ASP A 27 -1.56 2.14 7.94
CA ASP A 27 -1.69 0.95 8.76
C ASP A 27 -2.22 -0.24 7.94
N LYS A 28 -2.37 -1.38 8.62
CA LYS A 28 -2.91 -2.59 8.00
C LYS A 28 -4.29 -2.37 7.36
N LYS A 29 -5.15 -1.54 7.96
CA LYS A 29 -6.51 -1.27 7.45
C LYS A 29 -6.45 -0.46 6.16
N ASP A 30 -5.51 0.47 6.05
CA ASP A 30 -5.29 1.22 4.81
C ASP A 30 -4.88 0.30 3.65
N VAL A 31 -4.03 -0.71 3.93
CA VAL A 31 -3.63 -1.72 2.95
C VAL A 31 -4.79 -2.64 2.60
N GLU A 32 -5.51 -3.16 3.59
CA GLU A 32 -6.70 -4.00 3.38
C GLU A 32 -7.75 -3.27 2.52
N ARG A 33 -8.00 -1.99 2.79
CA ARG A 33 -8.92 -1.17 1.99
C ARG A 33 -8.48 -1.05 0.54
N LEU A 34 -7.18 -0.90 0.29
CA LEU A 34 -6.65 -0.80 -1.05
C LEU A 34 -6.82 -2.13 -1.83
N PHE A 35 -6.59 -3.26 -1.18
CA PHE A 35 -6.87 -4.58 -1.76
C PHE A 35 -8.37 -4.81 -2.01
N GLU A 36 -9.25 -4.33 -1.14
CA GLU A 36 -10.69 -4.40 -1.39
C GLU A 36 -11.09 -3.58 -2.62
N LEU A 37 -10.44 -2.44 -2.86
CA LEU A 37 -10.66 -1.60 -4.03
C LEU A 37 -10.16 -2.24 -5.33
N SER A 38 -9.18 -3.12 -5.27
CA SER A 38 -8.66 -3.83 -6.45
C SER A 38 -9.53 -5.02 -6.88
N LYS A 39 -10.57 -5.39 -6.10
CA LYS A 39 -11.44 -6.51 -6.46
C LYS A 39 -12.28 -6.18 -7.70
N THR A 40 -12.22 -7.07 -8.68
CA THR A 40 -12.97 -6.96 -9.93
C THR A 40 -14.48 -7.06 -9.68
N GLY A 41 -15.27 -6.42 -10.55
CA GLY A 41 -16.73 -6.49 -10.53
C GLY A 41 -17.43 -5.62 -9.47
N ARG A 42 -16.70 -4.98 -8.55
CA ARG A 42 -17.26 -4.05 -7.56
C ARG A 42 -17.09 -2.58 -7.91
N TYR A 43 -16.00 -2.24 -8.58
CA TYR A 43 -15.65 -0.88 -8.95
C TYR A 43 -15.45 -0.76 -10.47
N PRO A 44 -15.61 0.44 -11.05
CA PRO A 44 -15.28 0.66 -12.45
C PRO A 44 -13.81 0.26 -12.71
N HIS A 45 -13.58 -0.39 -13.85
CA HIS A 45 -12.34 -1.13 -14.13
C HIS A 45 -11.05 -0.35 -13.83
N ILE A 46 -10.98 0.92 -14.26
CA ILE A 46 -9.81 1.78 -14.04
C ILE A 46 -9.47 1.98 -12.55
N PHE A 47 -10.48 2.07 -11.66
CA PHE A 47 -10.26 2.22 -10.22
C PHE A 47 -9.71 0.92 -9.62
N ALA A 48 -10.19 -0.24 -10.10
CA ALA A 48 -9.68 -1.53 -9.67
C ALA A 48 -8.22 -1.73 -10.11
N GLU A 49 -7.88 -1.40 -11.36
CA GLU A 49 -6.50 -1.49 -11.88
C GLU A 49 -5.54 -0.53 -11.13
N MET A 50 -5.99 0.70 -10.86
CA MET A 50 -5.22 1.65 -10.06
C MET A 50 -5.00 1.11 -8.64
N ALA A 51 -6.03 0.58 -8.00
CA ALA A 51 -5.91 0.01 -6.67
C ALA A 51 -4.96 -1.20 -6.64
N GLU A 52 -5.01 -2.06 -7.65
CA GLU A 52 -4.10 -3.20 -7.80
C GLU A 52 -2.64 -2.74 -7.95
N SER A 53 -2.40 -1.78 -8.85
CA SER A 53 -1.06 -1.25 -9.11
C SER A 53 -0.40 -0.68 -7.85
N PHE A 54 -1.18 0.08 -7.05
CA PHE A 54 -0.70 0.60 -5.78
C PHE A 54 -0.58 -0.48 -4.71
N SER A 55 -1.46 -1.49 -4.69
CA SER A 55 -1.35 -2.63 -3.76
C SER A 55 -0.02 -3.35 -3.98
N MET A 56 0.34 -3.60 -5.23
CA MET A 56 1.64 -4.18 -5.59
C MET A 56 2.82 -3.31 -5.15
N MET A 57 2.69 -1.98 -5.21
CA MET A 57 3.72 -1.06 -4.72
C MET A 57 3.91 -1.19 -3.22
N VAL A 58 2.83 -1.23 -2.44
CA VAL A 58 2.87 -1.40 -0.98
C VAL A 58 3.59 -2.70 -0.61
N ILE A 59 3.23 -3.82 -1.25
CA ILE A 59 3.87 -5.12 -0.98
C ILE A 59 5.38 -5.05 -1.21
N LYS A 60 5.82 -4.40 -2.30
CA LYS A 60 7.26 -4.24 -2.60
C LYS A 60 7.99 -3.40 -1.57
N VAL A 61 7.35 -2.33 -1.07
CA VAL A 61 7.91 -1.48 -0.02
C VAL A 61 8.05 -2.27 1.28
N GLU A 62 6.99 -2.95 1.73
CA GLU A 62 7.00 -3.78 2.93
C GLU A 62 8.05 -4.90 2.86
N ALA A 63 8.17 -5.57 1.71
CA ALA A 63 9.17 -6.62 1.51
C ALA A 63 10.61 -6.08 1.60
N ARG A 64 10.85 -4.89 1.05
CA ARG A 64 12.15 -4.21 1.15
C ARG A 64 12.46 -3.81 2.59
N ASP A 65 11.48 -3.24 3.29
CA ASP A 65 11.67 -2.80 4.68
C ASP A 65 11.90 -4.00 5.62
N PHE A 66 11.22 -5.12 5.36
CA PHE A 66 11.47 -6.37 6.06
C PHE A 66 12.90 -6.88 5.81
N HIS A 67 13.34 -6.92 4.55
CA HIS A 67 14.69 -7.36 4.19
C HIS A 67 15.78 -6.47 4.82
N LEU A 68 15.58 -5.14 4.81
CA LEU A 68 16.52 -4.21 5.43
C LEU A 68 16.64 -4.43 6.95
N LYS A 69 15.52 -4.69 7.63
CA LYS A 69 15.53 -5.03 9.07
C LYS A 69 16.30 -6.32 9.34
N GLN A 70 16.11 -7.35 8.51
CA GLN A 70 16.87 -8.60 8.64
C GLN A 70 18.38 -8.36 8.46
N LEU A 71 18.77 -7.59 7.44
CA LEU A 71 20.17 -7.26 7.20
C LEU A 71 20.82 -6.50 8.36
N ILE A 72 20.10 -5.52 8.94
CA ILE A 72 20.59 -4.79 10.12
C ILE A 72 20.81 -5.76 11.30
N ASN A 73 19.85 -6.64 11.57
CA ASN A 73 19.99 -7.62 12.66
C ASN A 73 21.20 -8.56 12.43
N GLU A 74 21.40 -9.04 11.20
CA GLU A 74 22.56 -9.88 10.84
C GLU A 74 23.90 -9.14 11.06
N LEU A 75 23.96 -7.86 10.70
CA LEU A 75 25.14 -7.02 10.90
C LEU A 75 25.43 -6.79 12.40
N GLU A 76 24.39 -6.54 13.20
CA GLU A 76 24.51 -6.36 14.66
C GLU A 76 24.97 -7.65 15.35
N GLU A 77 24.38 -8.79 15.01
CA GLU A 77 24.80 -10.10 15.52
C GLU A 77 26.25 -10.43 15.15
N THR A 78 26.65 -10.11 13.92
CA THR A 78 28.03 -10.34 13.46
C THR A 78 29.00 -9.49 14.27
N LYS A 79 28.71 -8.20 14.47
CA LYS A 79 29.55 -7.30 15.28
C LYS A 79 29.74 -7.80 16.71
N LEU A 80 28.69 -8.32 17.33
CA LEU A 80 28.73 -8.87 18.69
C LEU A 80 29.56 -10.16 18.81
N LYS A 81 29.66 -10.97 17.73
CA LYS A 81 30.46 -12.20 17.73
C LYS A 81 31.97 -11.94 17.55
N THR A 82 32.36 -10.79 17.01
CA THR A 82 33.76 -10.44 16.72
C THR A 82 34.39 -9.53 17.78
N THR A 83 33.67 -9.16 18.84
CA THR A 83 34.13 -8.35 19.97
C THR A 83 34.20 -9.21 21.24
#